data_AF-A0A672KEH3-F1
#
_entry.id   AF-A0A672KEH3-F1
#
_cell.length_a   1.000
_cell.length_b   1.000
_cell.length_c   1.000
_cell.angle_alpha   90.00
_cell.angle_beta   90.00
_cell.angle_gamma   90.00
#
_symmetry.space_group_name_H-M   'P 1'
#
loop_
_entity.id
_entity.type
_entity.pdbx_description
1 polymer ?
#
loop_
_entity_poly.entity_id
_entity_poly.type
_entity_poly.pdbx_seq_one_letter_code
_entity_poly.pdbx_strand_id
1 'polypeptide(L)'
;MYRNLTMVLFLGSNICTSRGVSTCEECLSIHPTCAWCSQEIFGKGGSSLSRCDLRDSLIQSGCGVKFIEFPVSSMRILKDIPLSDKAGVSEDITQIQPQKIRLTLRPEIHCHCEASS
;
A
#
# COMPACT_ATOMS: atom_id res chain seq x y z
N MET A 1 -5.07 -46.71 17.21
CA MET A 1 -5.54 -46.73 15.81
C MET A 1 -6.18 -45.37 15.55
N TYR A 2 -5.66 -44.66 14.56
CA TYR A 2 -5.93 -43.30 14.05
C TYR A 2 -7.37 -42.75 14.24
N ARG A 3 -7.69 -41.45 14.31
CA ARG A 3 -7.00 -40.15 14.29
C ARG A 3 -8.16 -39.18 14.03
N ASN A 4 -8.52 -38.29 14.94
CA ASN A 4 -9.42 -37.17 14.64
C ASN A 4 -8.86 -35.89 15.26
N LEU A 5 -7.67 -35.54 14.79
CA LEU A 5 -7.22 -34.17 14.81
C LEU A 5 -8.01 -33.47 13.70
N THR A 6 -9.10 -32.80 14.05
CA THR A 6 -9.79 -31.85 13.17
C THR A 6 -8.82 -30.69 12.96
N MET A 7 -7.86 -30.89 12.05
CA MET A 7 -6.98 -29.88 11.53
C MET A 7 -7.88 -28.90 10.78
N VAL A 8 -8.34 -27.85 11.46
CA VAL A 8 -8.86 -26.67 10.78
C VAL A 8 -7.70 -26.18 9.94
N LEU A 9 -7.75 -26.46 8.64
CA LEU A 9 -6.82 -25.92 7.67
C LEU A 9 -6.97 -24.40 7.74
N PHE A 10 -6.08 -23.72 8.47
CA PHE A 10 -5.88 -22.29 8.31
C PHE A 10 -5.29 -22.09 6.91
N LEU A 11 -6.17 -22.04 5.91
CA LEU A 11 -5.83 -21.64 4.55
C LEU A 11 -5.39 -20.18 4.60
N GLY A 12 -4.07 -19.94 4.72
CA GLY A 12 -3.38 -18.72 4.29
C GLY A 12 -4.01 -17.36 4.65
N SER A 13 -4.85 -17.29 5.68
CA SER A 13 -5.70 -16.12 5.90
C SER A 13 -4.91 -14.99 6.52
N ASN A 14 -5.02 -13.80 5.94
CA ASN A 14 -4.39 -12.59 6.43
C ASN A 14 -5.37 -11.40 6.35
N ILE A 15 -4.89 -10.21 6.70
CA ILE A 15 -5.72 -8.99 6.73
C ILE A 15 -6.41 -8.70 5.38
N CYS A 16 -5.80 -9.09 4.25
CA CYS A 16 -6.30 -8.83 2.91
C CYS A 16 -7.36 -9.85 2.46
N THR A 17 -7.21 -11.11 2.86
CA THR A 17 -8.14 -12.20 2.46
C THR A 17 -9.32 -12.34 3.43
N SER A 18 -9.16 -11.94 4.70
CA SER A 18 -10.18 -12.11 5.75
C SER A 18 -11.43 -11.25 5.56
N ARG A 19 -11.36 -10.17 4.78
CA ARG A 19 -12.48 -9.24 4.56
C ARG A 19 -13.43 -9.64 3.43
N GLY A 20 -13.11 -10.67 2.63
CA GLY A 20 -14.02 -11.20 1.61
C GLY A 20 -14.46 -10.19 0.54
N VAL A 21 -13.59 -9.22 0.22
CA VAL A 21 -13.90 -8.15 -0.73
C VAL A 21 -14.02 -8.65 -2.17
N SER A 22 -14.87 -7.99 -2.95
CA SER A 22 -15.18 -8.42 -4.31
C SER A 22 -14.69 -7.44 -5.38
N THR A 23 -14.24 -6.24 -4.97
CA THR A 23 -13.74 -5.22 -5.89
C THR A 23 -12.29 -4.81 -5.57
N CYS A 24 -11.61 -4.29 -6.59
CA CYS A 24 -10.25 -3.77 -6.45
C CYS A 24 -10.19 -2.61 -5.44
N GLU A 25 -11.13 -1.67 -5.51
CA GLU A 25 -11.18 -0.50 -4.64
C GLU A 25 -11.33 -0.88 -3.16
N GLU A 26 -12.26 -1.78 -2.85
CA GLU A 26 -12.45 -2.31 -1.50
C GLU A 26 -11.16 -2.97 -0.99
N CYS A 27 -10.53 -3.82 -1.82
CA CYS A 27 -9.27 -4.47 -1.47
C CYS A 27 -8.16 -3.47 -1.15
N LEU A 28 -8.02 -2.44 -1.98
CA LEU A 28 -6.96 -1.46 -1.82
C LEU A 28 -7.14 -0.59 -0.59
N SER A 29 -8.38 -0.47 -0.10
CA SER A 29 -8.78 0.26 1.11
C SER A 29 -8.73 -0.57 2.39
N ILE A 30 -8.38 -1.87 2.33
CA ILE A 30 -8.27 -2.70 3.55
C ILE A 30 -7.03 -2.32 4.36
N HIS A 31 -5.86 -2.37 3.71
CA HIS A 31 -4.56 -2.18 4.32
C HIS A 31 -3.50 -1.88 3.25
N PRO A 32 -2.47 -1.08 3.56
CA PRO A 32 -1.36 -0.72 2.65
C PRO A 32 -0.62 -1.88 1.99
N THR A 33 -0.63 -3.06 2.62
CA THR A 33 0.08 -4.25 2.14
C THR A 33 -0.75 -5.10 1.18
N CYS A 34 -2.06 -4.85 1.09
CA CYS A 34 -2.94 -5.60 0.20
C CYS A 34 -2.73 -5.21 -1.24
N ALA A 35 -2.91 -6.15 -2.16
CA ALA A 35 -2.81 -5.96 -3.59
C ALA A 35 -3.99 -6.69 -4.25
N TRP A 36 -4.31 -6.29 -5.46
CA TRP A 36 -5.39 -6.90 -6.23
C TRP A 36 -4.88 -7.51 -7.53
N CYS A 37 -5.27 -8.75 -7.84
CA CYS A 37 -4.98 -9.39 -9.12
C CYS A 37 -6.11 -9.17 -10.13
N SER A 38 -5.86 -8.36 -11.17
CA SER A 38 -6.78 -8.08 -12.27
C SER A 38 -6.75 -9.12 -13.40
N GLN A 39 -5.87 -10.13 -13.31
CA GLN A 39 -5.75 -11.17 -14.33
C GLN A 39 -7.05 -11.98 -14.45
N GLU A 40 -7.59 -12.09 -15.65
CA GLU A 40 -8.95 -12.63 -15.86
C GLU A 40 -9.12 -14.06 -15.34
N ILE A 41 -8.19 -14.96 -15.61
CA ILE A 41 -8.29 -16.38 -15.22
C ILE A 41 -7.97 -16.66 -13.75
N PHE A 42 -7.39 -15.68 -13.05
CA PHE A 42 -6.98 -15.84 -11.64
C PHE A 42 -8.22 -15.88 -10.74
N GLY A 43 -8.30 -16.83 -9.81
CA GLY A 43 -9.45 -16.90 -8.88
C GLY A 43 -10.78 -17.31 -9.54
N LYS A 44 -10.81 -17.72 -10.81
CA LYS A 44 -12.03 -18.19 -11.50
C LYS A 44 -12.24 -19.70 -11.26
N GLY A 45 -13.51 -20.14 -11.32
CA GLY A 45 -13.85 -21.57 -11.43
C GLY A 45 -13.77 -22.38 -10.13
N GLY A 46 -13.95 -21.75 -8.97
CA GLY A 46 -13.97 -22.46 -7.67
C GLY A 46 -12.59 -22.69 -7.05
N SER A 47 -11.53 -22.08 -7.60
CA SER A 47 -10.24 -21.99 -6.90
C SER A 47 -10.39 -21.20 -5.60
N SER A 48 -9.81 -21.67 -4.50
CA SER A 48 -9.75 -20.95 -3.21
C SER A 48 -8.85 -19.70 -3.22
N LEU A 49 -8.40 -19.26 -4.40
CA LEU A 49 -7.50 -18.13 -4.58
C LEU A 49 -8.30 -16.81 -4.56
N SER A 50 -8.01 -15.98 -3.56
CA SER A 50 -8.55 -14.63 -3.46
C SER A 50 -7.85 -13.68 -4.44
N ARG A 51 -8.61 -12.81 -5.12
CA ARG A 51 -8.04 -11.70 -5.90
C ARG A 51 -7.42 -10.62 -5.04
N CYS A 52 -7.83 -10.52 -3.78
CA CYS A 52 -7.26 -9.61 -2.79
C CYS A 52 -6.38 -10.39 -1.81
N ASP A 53 -5.09 -10.12 -1.81
CA ASP A 53 -4.10 -10.75 -0.92
C ASP A 53 -2.88 -9.83 -0.77
N LEU A 54 -1.88 -10.24 0.02
CA LEU A 54 -0.56 -9.62 0.00
C LEU A 54 0.05 -9.74 -1.40
N ARG A 55 0.79 -8.70 -1.82
CA ARG A 55 1.43 -8.66 -3.14
C ARG A 55 2.25 -9.92 -3.45
N ASP A 56 3.08 -10.35 -2.50
CA ASP A 56 3.95 -11.50 -2.71
C ASP A 56 3.18 -12.82 -2.75
N SER A 57 2.10 -12.95 -1.97
CA SER A 57 1.19 -14.09 -2.04
C SER A 57 0.54 -14.22 -3.42
N LEU A 58 0.13 -13.10 -4.03
CA LEU A 58 -0.44 -13.10 -5.39
C LEU A 58 0.59 -13.55 -6.43
N ILE A 59 1.84 -13.09 -6.32
CA ILE A 59 2.94 -13.51 -7.21
C ILE A 59 3.19 -15.01 -7.06
N GLN A 60 3.29 -15.49 -5.82
CA GLN A 60 3.53 -16.91 -5.53
C GLN A 60 2.37 -17.79 -6.00
N SER A 61 1.14 -17.26 -5.97
CA SER A 61 -0.06 -17.92 -6.48
C SER A 61 -0.19 -17.87 -8.01
N GLY A 62 0.78 -17.24 -8.71
CA GLY A 62 0.84 -17.21 -10.17
C GLY A 62 0.13 -16.03 -10.84
N CYS A 63 -0.26 -14.99 -10.09
CA CYS A 63 -0.70 -13.74 -10.71
C CYS A 63 0.49 -13.06 -11.38
N GLY A 64 0.38 -12.80 -12.68
CA GLY A 64 1.43 -12.10 -13.42
C GLY A 64 1.62 -10.68 -12.87
N VAL A 65 2.86 -10.27 -12.62
CA VAL A 65 3.19 -8.98 -11.98
C VAL A 65 2.53 -7.78 -12.67
N LYS A 66 2.38 -7.83 -14.00
CA LYS A 66 1.72 -6.78 -14.81
C LYS A 66 0.21 -6.64 -14.56
N PHE A 67 -0.41 -7.62 -13.91
CA PHE A 67 -1.82 -7.64 -13.55
C PHE A 67 -2.04 -7.41 -12.05
N ILE A 68 -1.00 -7.05 -11.31
CA ILE A 68 -1.10 -6.75 -9.88
C ILE A 68 -1.28 -5.25 -9.70
N GLU A 69 -2.43 -4.86 -9.19
CA GLU A 69 -2.71 -3.51 -8.73
C GLU A 69 -2.17 -3.36 -7.31
N PHE A 70 -1.13 -2.53 -7.17
CA PHE A 70 -0.49 -2.23 -5.90
C PHE A 70 0.04 -0.78 -5.90
N PRO A 71 -0.85 0.23 -5.74
CA PRO A 71 -0.43 1.62 -5.68
C PRO A 71 0.44 1.84 -4.44
N VAL A 72 1.63 2.40 -4.65
CA VAL A 72 2.59 2.69 -3.58
C VAL A 72 2.50 4.17 -3.21
N SER A 73 2.41 4.46 -1.92
CA SER A 73 2.47 5.85 -1.47
C SER A 73 3.87 6.42 -1.64
N SER A 74 3.95 7.68 -2.04
CA SER A 74 5.23 8.37 -2.25
C SER A 74 5.17 9.83 -1.81
N MET A 75 6.33 10.34 -1.43
CA MET A 75 6.57 11.74 -1.11
C MET A 75 7.75 12.22 -1.93
N ARG A 76 7.60 13.41 -2.53
CA ARG A 76 8.66 14.05 -3.32
C ARG A 76 8.79 15.50 -2.91
N ILE A 77 10.01 15.94 -2.66
CA ILE A 77 10.30 17.36 -2.46
C ILE A 77 10.30 18.05 -3.82
N LEU A 78 9.55 19.14 -3.93
CA LEU A 78 9.45 19.96 -5.14
C LEU A 78 10.19 21.29 -5.01
N LYS A 79 10.38 21.79 -3.78
CA LYS A 79 11.12 23.02 -3.49
C LYS A 79 11.75 22.94 -2.10
N ASP A 80 13.07 23.11 -2.05
CA ASP A 80 13.90 22.91 -0.85
C ASP A 80 14.99 23.99 -0.73
N ILE A 81 14.55 25.22 -0.51
CA ILE A 81 15.41 26.36 -0.23
C ILE A 81 15.96 26.21 1.19
N PRO A 82 17.28 26.36 1.41
CA PRO A 82 17.87 26.26 2.74
C PRO A 82 17.36 27.38 3.67
N LEU A 83 17.33 27.09 4.97
CA LEU A 83 17.05 28.11 5.99
C LEU A 83 18.06 29.26 5.93
N SER A 84 17.61 30.47 6.21
CA SER A 84 18.45 31.66 6.21
C SER A 84 19.25 31.80 7.51
N ASP A 85 20.53 32.12 7.42
CA ASP A 85 21.44 32.25 8.58
C ASP A 85 21.21 33.49 9.46
N LYS A 86 20.43 34.47 9.00
CA LYS A 86 20.17 35.73 9.72
C LYS A 86 18.70 36.12 9.65
N ALA A 87 18.16 36.57 10.78
CA ALA A 87 16.90 37.31 10.82
C ALA A 87 17.12 38.71 10.19
N GLY A 88 16.90 38.81 8.88
CA GLY A 88 16.90 40.08 8.14
C GLY A 88 15.52 40.74 8.13
N VAL A 89 15.37 41.85 7.39
CA VAL A 89 14.08 42.53 7.12
C VAL A 89 13.66 42.36 5.64
N SER A 90 14.33 41.46 4.90
CA SER A 90 14.12 41.24 3.47
C SER A 90 13.10 40.14 3.20
N GLU A 91 12.39 40.23 2.07
CA GLU A 91 11.41 39.22 1.62
C GLU A 91 12.02 37.83 1.31
N ASP A 92 13.36 37.72 1.26
CA ASP A 92 14.11 36.50 0.93
C ASP A 92 14.50 35.63 2.15
N ILE A 93 13.86 35.81 3.30
CA ILE A 93 14.13 34.99 4.50
C ILE A 93 13.36 33.67 4.40
N THR A 94 14.09 32.56 4.43
CA THR A 94 13.52 31.21 4.45
C THR A 94 13.60 30.65 5.86
N GLN A 95 12.44 30.45 6.50
CA GLN A 95 12.33 29.93 7.87
C GLN A 95 11.78 28.50 7.94
N ILE A 96 11.40 27.92 6.81
CA ILE A 96 10.85 26.56 6.75
C ILE A 96 11.41 25.86 5.51
N GLN A 97 11.88 24.63 5.68
CA GLN A 97 12.29 23.74 4.59
C GLN A 97 11.73 22.31 4.82
N PRO A 98 11.27 21.60 3.76
CA PRO A 98 11.09 22.07 2.39
C PRO A 98 9.87 23.01 2.25
N GLN A 99 9.85 23.88 1.24
CA GLN A 99 8.74 24.80 1.01
C GLN A 99 7.62 24.16 0.19
N LYS A 100 7.91 23.10 -0.56
CA LYS A 100 6.91 22.40 -1.36
C LYS A 100 7.22 20.92 -1.44
N ILE A 101 6.22 20.12 -1.13
CA ILE A 101 6.22 18.66 -1.32
C ILE A 101 5.03 18.23 -2.17
N ARG A 102 5.16 17.08 -2.82
CA ARG A 102 4.06 16.35 -3.46
C ARG A 102 3.90 15.01 -2.76
N LEU A 103 2.71 14.78 -2.25
CA LEU A 103 2.30 13.50 -1.68
C LEU A 103 1.42 12.77 -2.67
N THR A 104 1.59 11.46 -2.77
CA THR A 104 0.67 10.55 -3.45
C THR A 104 0.37 9.44 -2.48
N LEU A 105 -0.84 9.41 -1.95
CA LEU A 105 -1.24 8.52 -0.88
C LEU A 105 -2.24 7.49 -1.38
N ARG A 106 -2.02 6.25 -1.00
CA ARG A 106 -3.01 5.19 -1.05
C ARG A 106 -3.99 5.36 0.12
N PRO A 107 -5.25 4.92 0.00
CA PRO A 107 -6.17 4.85 1.14
C PRO A 107 -5.55 4.15 2.36
N GLU A 108 -5.97 4.57 3.56
CA GLU A 108 -5.51 4.07 4.86
C GLU A 108 -4.02 4.32 5.22
N ILE A 109 -3.24 5.01 4.36
CA ILE A 109 -1.84 5.39 4.67
C ILE A 109 -1.76 6.78 5.26
N HIS A 110 -1.02 6.88 6.37
CA HIS A 110 -0.58 8.14 6.95
C HIS A 110 0.88 8.39 6.56
N CYS A 111 1.18 9.55 6.00
CA CYS A 111 2.55 9.98 5.75
C CYS A 111 2.99 10.99 6.81
N HIS A 112 4.13 10.71 7.44
CA HIS A 112 4.82 11.67 8.29
C HIS A 112 5.74 12.53 7.41
N CYS A 113 5.48 13.83 7.38
CA CYS A 113 6.31 14.81 6.70
C CYS A 113 6.94 15.71 7.75
N GLU A 114 8.28 15.79 7.75
CA GLU A 114 9.01 16.66 8.65
C GLU A 114 9.45 17.92 7.90
N ALA A 115 9.34 19.05 8.59
CA ALA A 115 9.88 20.32 8.15
C ALA A 115 10.92 20.77 9.17
N SER A 116 12.04 21.31 8.69
CA SER A 116 13.01 22.01 9.52
C SER A 116 12.68 23.50 9.53
N SER A 117 12.77 24.11 10.70
CA SER A 117 12.54 25.55 10.93
C SER A 117 13.58 26.13 11.86
#